data_AF-A0A554FWW7-F1
#
_entry.id   AF-A0A554FWW7-F1
#
_cell.length_a   1.000
_cell.length_b   1.000
_cell.length_c   1.000
_cell.angle_alpha   90.00
_cell.angle_beta   90.00
_cell.angle_gamma   90.00
#
_symmetry.space_group_name_H-M   'P 1'
#
loop_
_entity.id
_entity.type
_entity.pdbx_description
1 polymer ?
#
loop_
_entity_poly.entity_id
_entity_poly.type
_entity_poly.pdbx_seq_one_letter_code
_entity_poly.pdbx_strand_id
1 'polypeptide(L)'
;MHDLEWTAADLHQAEHQLDPAAKEQLQEQREQYRKWLSAPSRVPQNHNARLCVSVAKKNALARHISCGLALPFLDENVNAQTNAQWLDKYLLMIASARRATGAGVTHSELDRCTEVAAQYLCKTKWFDGASLTQLAHVGNKLSKHPNQQACMDAIAWIAGQLNQADDLSGLDGRHSVLLLNAFAKNFNSGRCERAVARLARHLQRNHPARSSLDAQNIGLALNAFSKWPDNPDCQSMAYLLADMLASKSRLRHAMDGQSVA
;
A
#
# COMPACT_ATOMS: atom_id res chain seq x y z
N MET A 1 -4.64 -19.72 -16.28
CA MET A 1 -3.69 -18.80 -15.63
C MET A 1 -3.56 -19.33 -14.22
N HIS A 2 -2.48 -20.04 -13.89
CA HIS A 2 -2.35 -20.60 -12.54
C HIS A 2 -2.21 -19.45 -11.56
N ASP A 3 -3.14 -19.36 -10.62
CA ASP A 3 -3.15 -18.32 -9.61
C ASP A 3 -1.84 -18.35 -8.83
N LEU A 4 -1.27 -17.16 -8.62
CA LEU A 4 -0.06 -16.92 -7.82
C LEU A 4 -0.33 -17.16 -6.31
N GLU A 5 -1.20 -18.09 -5.95
CA GLU A 5 -1.62 -18.28 -4.57
C GLU A 5 -0.65 -19.18 -3.79
N TRP A 6 -0.06 -18.58 -2.77
CA TRP A 6 0.71 -19.26 -1.73
C TRP A 6 0.29 -18.70 -0.36
N THR A 7 0.55 -19.45 0.71
CA THR A 7 0.25 -19.12 2.10
C THR A 7 1.54 -18.86 2.88
N ALA A 8 1.48 -18.17 4.02
CA ALA A 8 2.66 -18.00 4.87
C ALA A 8 3.33 -19.33 5.24
N ALA A 9 2.56 -20.41 5.41
CA ALA A 9 3.09 -21.74 5.66
C ALA A 9 3.94 -22.26 4.48
N ASP A 10 3.51 -21.99 3.24
CA ASP A 10 4.28 -22.36 2.04
C ASP A 10 5.62 -21.62 1.97
N LEU A 11 5.70 -20.36 2.43
CA LEU A 11 6.98 -19.64 2.53
C LEU A 11 7.91 -20.28 3.56
N HIS A 12 7.41 -20.55 4.77
CA HIS A 12 8.22 -21.16 5.82
C HIS A 12 8.69 -22.55 5.40
N GLN A 13 7.82 -23.32 4.75
CA GLN A 13 8.17 -24.62 4.22
C GLN A 13 9.25 -24.51 3.13
N ALA A 14 9.09 -23.58 2.17
CA ALA A 14 10.06 -23.37 1.12
C ALA A 14 11.44 -22.97 1.66
N GLU A 15 11.48 -22.10 2.67
CA GLU A 15 12.73 -21.69 3.33
C GLU A 15 13.35 -22.82 4.17
N HIS A 16 12.53 -23.61 4.87
CA HIS A 16 13.01 -24.73 5.68
C HIS A 16 13.64 -25.83 4.80
N GLN A 17 13.07 -26.07 3.62
CA GLN A 17 13.52 -27.08 2.64
C GLN A 17 14.80 -26.70 1.90
N LEU A 18 15.30 -25.47 2.04
CA LEU A 18 16.58 -25.08 1.44
C LEU A 18 17.74 -25.87 2.07
N ASP A 19 18.68 -26.30 1.21
CA ASP A 19 19.95 -26.84 1.66
C ASP A 19 20.81 -25.75 2.35
N PRO A 20 21.87 -26.13 3.09
CA PRO A 20 22.68 -25.15 3.83
C PRO A 20 23.29 -24.04 2.95
N ALA A 21 23.72 -24.36 1.74
CA ALA A 21 24.32 -23.39 0.83
C ALA A 21 23.27 -22.41 0.27
N ALA A 22 22.07 -22.89 -0.02
CA ALA A 22 20.95 -22.07 -0.44
C ALA A 22 20.42 -21.17 0.69
N LYS A 23 20.49 -21.62 1.95
CA LYS A 23 20.18 -20.79 3.12
C LYS A 23 21.20 -19.67 3.31
N GLU A 24 22.49 -19.97 3.19
CA GLU A 24 23.56 -18.97 3.23
C GLU A 24 23.39 -17.94 2.09
N GLN A 25 23.15 -18.41 0.86
CA GLN A 25 22.85 -17.54 -0.28
C GLN A 25 21.60 -16.66 -0.04
N LEU A 26 20.53 -17.23 0.53
CA LEU A 26 19.31 -16.48 0.83
C LEU A 26 19.63 -15.35 1.80
N GLN A 27 20.37 -15.64 2.88
CA GLN A 27 20.74 -14.66 3.90
C GLN A 27 21.56 -13.50 3.31
N GLU A 28 22.57 -13.81 2.48
CA GLU A 28 23.35 -12.79 1.78
C GLU A 28 22.47 -11.91 0.88
N GLN A 29 21.54 -12.53 0.14
CA GLN A 29 20.56 -11.83 -0.68
C GLN A 29 19.63 -10.93 0.15
N ARG A 30 19.14 -11.41 1.31
CA ARG A 30 18.32 -10.61 2.23
C ARG A 30 19.05 -9.33 2.61
N GLU A 31 20.30 -9.45 3.07
CA GLU A 31 21.10 -8.31 3.50
C GLU A 31 21.41 -7.34 2.36
N GLN A 32 21.76 -7.86 1.18
CA GLN A 32 22.01 -7.05 -0.01
C GLN A 32 20.78 -6.22 -0.39
N TYR A 33 19.60 -6.84 -0.44
CA TYR A 33 18.37 -6.15 -0.81
C TYR A 33 17.89 -5.18 0.26
N ARG A 34 18.03 -5.51 1.56
CA ARG A 34 17.75 -4.58 2.66
C ARG A 34 18.68 -3.36 2.62
N LYS A 35 19.97 -3.54 2.32
CA LYS A 35 20.92 -2.43 2.11
C LYS A 35 20.49 -1.55 0.94
N TRP A 36 20.10 -2.15 -0.18
CA TRP A 36 19.57 -1.42 -1.34
C TRP A 36 18.29 -0.64 -1.02
N LEU A 37 17.33 -1.27 -0.33
CA LEU A 37 16.10 -0.63 0.13
C LEU A 37 16.36 0.41 1.23
N SER A 38 17.50 0.41 1.89
CA SER A 38 17.84 1.43 2.90
C SER A 38 18.68 2.57 2.33
N ALA A 39 19.29 2.39 1.16
CA ALA A 39 20.17 3.39 0.54
C ALA A 39 19.40 4.66 0.12
N PRO A 40 20.00 5.87 0.26
CA PRO A 40 19.44 7.10 -0.30
C PRO A 40 19.28 6.99 -1.81
N SER A 41 18.17 7.48 -2.36
CA SER A 41 17.84 7.39 -3.78
C SER A 41 18.83 8.17 -4.67
N ARG A 42 19.95 7.55 -5.06
CA ARG A 42 20.94 8.11 -6.01
C ARG A 42 21.04 7.33 -7.32
N VAL A 43 20.24 6.28 -7.52
CA VAL A 43 20.40 5.32 -8.63
C VAL A 43 19.50 5.69 -9.83
N PRO A 44 20.03 5.66 -11.08
CA PRO A 44 19.27 5.91 -12.30
C PRO A 44 18.02 5.02 -12.45
N GLN A 45 16.91 5.60 -12.92
CA GLN A 45 15.57 4.98 -12.98
C GLN A 45 15.53 3.66 -13.78
N ASN A 46 16.30 3.54 -14.86
CA ASN A 46 16.31 2.34 -15.71
C ASN A 46 16.95 1.12 -15.03
N HIS A 47 17.95 1.33 -14.16
CA HIS A 47 18.58 0.26 -13.40
C HIS A 47 17.61 -0.33 -12.36
N ASN A 48 16.75 0.53 -11.79
CA ASN A 48 15.76 0.12 -10.80
C ASN A 48 14.69 -0.81 -11.37
N ALA A 49 14.33 -0.65 -12.65
CA ALA A 49 13.30 -1.48 -13.28
C ALA A 49 13.69 -2.96 -13.36
N ARG A 50 14.89 -3.26 -13.88
CA ARG A 50 15.41 -4.64 -13.92
C ARG A 50 15.61 -5.20 -12.53
N LEU A 51 16.08 -4.36 -11.60
CA LEU A 51 16.35 -4.79 -10.23
C LEU A 51 15.05 -5.18 -9.50
N CYS A 52 13.94 -4.44 -9.67
CA CYS A 52 12.66 -4.79 -9.03
C CYS A 52 12.21 -6.21 -9.39
N VAL A 53 12.28 -6.56 -10.67
CA VAL A 53 11.92 -7.91 -11.16
C VAL A 53 12.96 -8.95 -10.73
N SER A 54 14.24 -8.61 -10.77
CA SER A 54 15.32 -9.51 -10.36
C SER A 54 15.25 -9.86 -8.88
N VAL A 55 14.94 -8.91 -8.01
CA VAL A 55 14.77 -9.14 -6.56
C VAL A 55 13.69 -10.19 -6.32
N ALA A 56 12.57 -10.11 -7.04
CA ALA A 56 11.45 -11.03 -6.86
C ALA A 56 11.70 -12.42 -7.50
N LYS A 57 12.37 -12.49 -8.65
CA LYS A 57 12.56 -13.72 -9.44
C LYS A 57 13.85 -14.48 -9.15
N LYS A 58 14.96 -13.77 -8.94
CA LYS A 58 16.33 -14.33 -8.95
C LYS A 58 16.90 -14.46 -7.55
N ASN A 59 16.16 -15.11 -6.66
CA ASN A 59 16.60 -15.39 -5.30
C ASN A 59 16.37 -16.87 -4.96
N ALA A 60 17.07 -17.37 -3.93
CA ALA A 60 16.99 -18.76 -3.54
C ALA A 60 15.55 -19.19 -3.22
N LEU A 61 14.81 -18.38 -2.45
CA LEU A 61 13.43 -18.69 -2.05
C LEU A 61 12.47 -18.79 -3.25
N ALA A 62 12.61 -17.90 -4.25
CA ALA A 62 11.79 -17.89 -5.45
C ALA A 62 11.94 -19.17 -6.29
N ARG A 63 13.07 -19.87 -6.20
CA ARG A 63 13.28 -21.16 -6.88
C ARG A 63 12.54 -22.32 -6.23
N HIS A 64 12.14 -22.17 -4.97
CA HIS A 64 11.52 -23.21 -4.15
C HIS A 64 10.05 -22.94 -3.82
N ILE A 65 9.49 -21.80 -4.24
CA ILE A 65 8.07 -21.49 -4.15
C ILE A 65 7.37 -21.71 -5.49
N SER A 66 6.17 -22.29 -5.46
CA SER A 66 5.39 -22.66 -6.66
C SER A 66 5.15 -21.51 -7.64
N CYS A 67 4.99 -20.29 -7.14
CA CYS A 67 4.69 -19.11 -7.95
C CYS A 67 5.93 -18.48 -8.62
N GLY A 68 7.14 -18.98 -8.30
CA GLY A 68 8.41 -18.53 -8.87
C GLY A 68 8.82 -17.11 -8.48
N LEU A 69 8.18 -16.52 -7.45
CA LEU A 69 8.42 -15.16 -6.99
C LEU A 69 8.44 -15.11 -5.46
N ALA A 70 9.46 -14.48 -4.88
CA ALA A 70 9.56 -14.26 -3.45
C ALA A 70 10.23 -12.92 -3.13
N LEU A 71 9.91 -12.33 -1.98
CA LEU A 71 10.48 -11.06 -1.53
C LEU A 71 11.43 -11.30 -0.35
N PRO A 72 12.65 -11.79 -0.60
CA PRO A 72 13.57 -12.25 0.45
C PRO A 72 13.96 -11.17 1.47
N PHE A 73 13.81 -9.88 1.13
CA PHE A 73 14.07 -8.80 2.10
C PHE A 73 13.05 -8.75 3.25
N LEU A 74 11.87 -9.35 3.10
CA LEU A 74 10.85 -9.50 4.14
C LEU A 74 11.06 -10.78 4.94
N ASP A 75 10.76 -10.73 6.24
CA ASP A 75 11.01 -11.83 7.18
C ASP A 75 10.16 -11.65 8.45
N GLU A 76 9.74 -12.76 9.08
CA GLU A 76 8.99 -12.76 10.35
C GLU A 76 9.81 -12.22 11.53
N ASN A 77 11.14 -12.37 11.47
CA ASN A 77 12.05 -11.95 12.52
C ASN A 77 12.30 -10.44 12.52
N VAL A 78 11.76 -9.72 11.53
CA VAL A 78 11.83 -8.28 11.42
C VAL A 78 10.51 -7.69 11.93
N ASN A 79 10.61 -6.61 12.71
CA ASN A 79 9.42 -5.94 13.20
C ASN A 79 8.52 -5.43 12.05
N ALA A 80 7.22 -5.37 12.31
CA ALA A 80 6.21 -5.04 11.31
C ALA A 80 6.42 -3.67 10.65
N GLN A 81 6.87 -2.69 11.42
CA GLN A 81 7.10 -1.33 10.92
C GLN A 81 8.24 -1.30 9.89
N THR A 82 9.35 -2.02 10.14
CA THR A 82 10.48 -2.12 9.21
C THR A 82 10.09 -2.89 7.95
N ASN A 83 9.35 -4.00 8.07
CA ASN A 83 8.81 -4.71 6.91
C ASN A 83 7.92 -3.80 6.05
N ALA A 84 7.03 -3.04 6.67
CA ALA A 84 6.14 -2.09 5.97
C ALA A 84 6.93 -0.99 5.23
N GLN A 85 8.02 -0.48 5.81
CA GLN A 85 8.90 0.51 5.17
C GLN A 85 9.61 -0.05 3.93
N TRP A 86 10.15 -1.26 4.03
CA TRP A 86 10.79 -1.92 2.89
C TRP A 86 9.79 -2.24 1.78
N LEU A 87 8.61 -2.72 2.13
CA LEU A 87 7.53 -2.96 1.17
C LEU A 87 7.11 -1.67 0.46
N ASP A 88 6.93 -0.58 1.21
CA ASP A 88 6.57 0.72 0.66
C ASP A 88 7.62 1.23 -0.34
N LYS A 89 8.90 1.11 0.02
CA LYS A 89 10.00 1.49 -0.86
C LYS A 89 10.08 0.60 -2.08
N TYR A 90 9.88 -0.71 -1.95
CA TYR A 90 9.84 -1.63 -3.08
C TYR A 90 8.72 -1.26 -4.08
N LEU A 91 7.51 -1.00 -3.58
CA LEU A 91 6.38 -0.53 -4.39
C LEU A 91 6.66 0.82 -5.06
N LEU A 92 7.38 1.74 -4.39
CA LEU A 92 7.82 3.00 -5.00
C LEU A 92 8.77 2.78 -6.18
N MET A 93 9.67 1.80 -6.05
CA MET A 93 10.62 1.45 -7.10
C MET A 93 9.91 0.82 -8.29
N ILE A 94 8.93 -0.07 -8.06
CA ILE A 94 8.07 -0.60 -9.12
C ILE A 94 7.32 0.52 -9.84
N ALA A 95 6.70 1.44 -9.10
CA ALA A 95 5.98 2.56 -9.69
C ALA A 95 6.89 3.47 -10.54
N SER A 96 8.15 3.64 -10.12
CA SER A 96 9.15 4.39 -10.87
C SER A 96 9.64 3.64 -12.11
N ALA A 97 9.82 2.33 -12.01
CA ALA A 97 10.15 1.45 -13.12
C ALA A 97 9.12 1.50 -14.26
N ARG A 98 7.83 1.60 -13.93
CA ARG A 98 6.76 1.72 -14.94
C ARG A 98 6.84 2.98 -15.80
N ARG A 99 7.50 4.03 -15.31
CA ARG A 99 7.69 5.29 -16.05
C ARG A 99 8.95 5.28 -16.91
N ALA A 100 9.88 4.36 -16.64
CA ALA A 100 11.14 4.25 -17.33
C ALA A 100 10.97 3.52 -18.68
N THR A 101 11.33 4.17 -19.78
CA THR A 101 11.35 3.56 -21.12
C THR A 101 12.67 2.83 -21.37
N GLY A 102 12.65 1.72 -22.12
CA GLY A 102 13.85 1.02 -22.58
C GLY A 102 14.54 0.08 -21.57
N ALA A 103 13.93 -0.23 -20.43
CA ALA A 103 14.53 -1.13 -19.43
C ALA A 103 14.47 -2.63 -19.79
N GLY A 104 13.75 -3.03 -20.84
CA GLY A 104 13.55 -4.44 -21.19
C GLY A 104 12.72 -5.23 -20.15
N VAL A 105 11.91 -4.53 -19.37
CA VAL A 105 10.99 -5.10 -18.37
C VAL A 105 9.57 -4.79 -18.82
N THR A 106 8.70 -5.81 -18.80
CA THR A 106 7.30 -5.65 -19.22
C THR A 106 6.42 -5.12 -18.08
N HIS A 107 5.31 -4.47 -18.41
CA HIS A 107 4.31 -4.07 -17.41
C HIS A 107 3.76 -5.28 -16.64
N SER A 108 3.55 -6.40 -17.33
CA SER A 108 3.09 -7.66 -16.73
C SER A 108 4.05 -8.18 -15.65
N GLU A 109 5.37 -8.06 -15.85
CA GLU A 109 6.33 -8.46 -14.82
C GLU A 109 6.28 -7.56 -13.59
N LEU A 110 6.10 -6.26 -13.79
CA LEU A 110 5.91 -5.31 -12.69
C LEU A 110 4.57 -5.52 -11.99
N ASP A 111 3.53 -5.92 -12.72
CA ASP A 111 2.23 -6.31 -12.16
C ASP A 111 2.39 -7.51 -11.23
N ARG A 112 3.07 -8.57 -11.66
CA ARG A 112 3.36 -9.74 -10.81
C ARG A 112 4.19 -9.40 -9.57
N CYS A 113 5.14 -8.48 -9.67
CA CYS A 113 5.89 -8.01 -8.51
C CYS A 113 5.00 -7.25 -7.50
N THR A 114 4.04 -6.47 -8.01
CA THR A 114 3.06 -5.74 -7.20
C THR A 114 2.10 -6.72 -6.52
N GLU A 115 1.64 -7.73 -7.25
CA GLU A 115 0.76 -8.79 -6.76
C GLU A 115 1.39 -9.55 -5.59
N VAL A 116 2.64 -10.01 -5.75
CA VAL A 116 3.37 -10.71 -4.68
C VAL A 116 3.57 -9.80 -3.48
N ALA A 117 3.94 -8.54 -3.68
CA ALA A 117 4.06 -7.56 -2.59
C ALA A 117 2.74 -7.39 -1.82
N ALA A 118 1.60 -7.35 -2.53
CA ALA A 118 0.28 -7.28 -1.91
C ALA A 118 -0.06 -8.55 -1.13
N GLN A 119 0.27 -9.74 -1.66
CA GLN A 119 0.07 -11.02 -0.98
C GLN A 119 0.90 -11.13 0.30
N TYR A 120 2.18 -10.72 0.29
CA TYR A 120 2.98 -10.69 1.53
C TYR A 120 2.30 -9.83 2.60
N LEU A 121 1.73 -8.67 2.22
CA LEU A 121 1.08 -7.76 3.16
C LEU A 121 -0.13 -8.39 3.86
N CYS A 122 -0.99 -9.11 3.14
CA CYS A 122 -2.26 -9.59 3.68
C CYS A 122 -2.29 -11.08 4.06
N LYS A 123 -1.37 -11.89 3.53
CA LYS A 123 -1.31 -13.34 3.80
C LYS A 123 -0.29 -13.70 4.88
N THR A 124 0.59 -12.77 5.29
CA THR A 124 1.53 -12.96 6.40
C THR A 124 1.13 -12.12 7.60
N LYS A 125 1.58 -12.53 8.79
CA LYS A 125 1.45 -11.71 10.02
C LYS A 125 2.60 -10.71 10.18
N TRP A 126 3.50 -10.64 9.21
CA TRP A 126 4.75 -9.88 9.31
C TRP A 126 4.56 -8.36 9.31
N PHE A 127 3.32 -7.89 9.14
CA PHE A 127 2.92 -6.50 9.11
C PHE A 127 1.91 -6.15 10.21
N ASP A 128 1.52 -7.11 11.06
CA ASP A 128 0.61 -6.89 12.17
C ASP A 128 1.24 -5.89 13.16
N GLY A 129 0.57 -4.76 13.39
CA GLY A 129 1.10 -3.66 14.21
C GLY A 129 1.96 -2.63 13.48
N ALA A 130 2.10 -2.71 12.15
CA ALA A 130 2.65 -1.60 11.37
C ALA A 130 1.80 -0.34 11.52
N SER A 131 2.44 0.83 11.58
CA SER A 131 1.71 2.10 11.78
C SER A 131 0.74 2.40 10.62
N LEU A 132 -0.43 2.93 10.95
CA LEU A 132 -1.43 3.33 9.95
C LEU A 132 -0.88 4.39 8.98
N THR A 133 0.02 5.26 9.44
CA THR A 133 0.77 6.22 8.61
C THR A 133 1.57 5.50 7.52
N GLN A 134 2.33 4.47 7.87
CA GLN A 134 3.09 3.69 6.90
C GLN A 134 2.17 2.89 5.96
N LEU A 135 1.11 2.30 6.50
CA LEU A 135 0.12 1.57 5.70
C LEU A 135 -0.66 2.48 4.74
N ALA A 136 -0.84 3.76 5.07
CA ALA A 136 -1.43 4.74 4.16
C ALA A 136 -0.59 4.92 2.88
N HIS A 137 0.74 4.96 3.02
CA HIS A 137 1.64 5.05 1.86
C HIS A 137 1.61 3.79 1.00
N VAL A 138 1.57 2.61 1.63
CA VAL A 138 1.46 1.31 0.95
C VAL A 138 0.12 1.21 0.23
N GLY A 139 -0.99 1.45 0.94
CA GLY A 139 -2.35 1.43 0.39
C GLY A 139 -2.52 2.37 -0.80
N ASN A 140 -1.96 3.58 -0.75
CA ASN A 140 -2.00 4.51 -1.88
C ASN A 140 -1.19 4.05 -3.11
N LYS A 141 -0.17 3.19 -2.94
CA LYS A 141 0.54 2.59 -4.07
C LYS A 141 -0.28 1.45 -4.66
N LEU A 142 -0.85 0.60 -3.81
CA LEU A 142 -1.71 -0.51 -4.22
C LEU A 142 -3.00 -0.02 -4.91
N SER A 143 -3.54 1.13 -4.50
CA SER A 143 -4.76 1.73 -5.09
C SER A 143 -4.62 2.12 -6.57
N LYS A 144 -3.39 2.17 -7.09
CA LYS A 144 -3.10 2.39 -8.52
C LYS A 144 -3.29 1.14 -9.37
N HIS A 145 -3.59 0.01 -8.74
CA HIS A 145 -3.78 -1.29 -9.38
C HIS A 145 -5.17 -1.89 -9.06
N PRO A 146 -6.28 -1.16 -9.32
CA PRO A 146 -7.64 -1.60 -8.94
C PRO A 146 -8.07 -2.93 -9.59
N ASN A 147 -7.46 -3.29 -10.72
CA ASN A 147 -7.77 -4.52 -11.45
C ASN A 147 -7.03 -5.76 -10.91
N GLN A 148 -6.15 -5.60 -9.91
CA GLN A 148 -5.45 -6.73 -9.28
C GLN A 148 -6.15 -7.13 -7.98
N GLN A 149 -6.69 -8.35 -7.93
CA GLN A 149 -7.41 -8.85 -6.76
C GLN A 149 -6.53 -8.84 -5.49
N ALA A 150 -5.27 -9.26 -5.58
CA ALA A 150 -4.34 -9.23 -4.45
C ALA A 150 -4.15 -7.82 -3.87
N CYS A 151 -4.14 -6.78 -4.72
CA CYS A 151 -4.08 -5.39 -4.26
C CYS A 151 -5.37 -5.00 -3.51
N MET A 152 -6.54 -5.45 -3.97
CA MET A 152 -7.81 -5.18 -3.30
C MET A 152 -7.90 -5.92 -1.95
N ASP A 153 -7.44 -7.16 -1.88
CA ASP A 153 -7.37 -7.94 -0.65
C ASP A 153 -6.43 -7.29 0.37
N ALA A 154 -5.27 -6.82 -0.09
CA ALA A 154 -4.32 -6.07 0.72
C ALA A 154 -4.90 -4.74 1.24
N ILE A 155 -5.66 -4.00 0.41
CA ILE A 155 -6.38 -2.79 0.85
C ILE A 155 -7.45 -3.14 1.89
N ALA A 156 -8.18 -4.25 1.71
CA ALA A 156 -9.17 -4.72 2.69
C ALA A 156 -8.51 -5.18 4.00
N TRP A 157 -7.30 -5.71 3.94
CA TRP A 157 -6.49 -6.02 5.13
C TRP A 157 -6.06 -4.75 5.87
N ILE A 158 -5.56 -3.72 5.16
CA ILE A 158 -5.24 -2.40 5.76
C ILE A 158 -6.48 -1.78 6.43
N ALA A 159 -7.64 -1.87 5.78
CA ALA A 159 -8.91 -1.43 6.38
C ALA A 159 -9.23 -2.21 7.66
N GLY A 160 -8.90 -3.50 7.71
CA GLY A 160 -8.98 -4.33 8.92
C GLY A 160 -8.12 -3.79 10.06
N GLN A 161 -6.84 -3.50 9.78
CA GLN A 161 -5.91 -2.91 10.77
C GLN A 161 -6.44 -1.58 11.32
N LEU A 162 -6.94 -0.70 10.44
CA LEU A 162 -7.54 0.57 10.87
C LEU A 162 -8.80 0.38 11.73
N ASN A 163 -9.63 -0.60 11.39
CA ASN A 163 -10.85 -0.89 12.16
C ASN A 163 -10.53 -1.50 13.54
N GLN A 164 -9.41 -2.19 13.69
CA GLN A 164 -9.00 -2.85 14.93
C GLN A 164 -8.12 -1.96 15.83
N ALA A 165 -7.52 -0.90 15.29
CA ALA A 165 -6.73 0.03 16.09
C ALA A 165 -7.55 0.58 17.28
N ASP A 166 -6.92 0.76 18.44
CA ASP A 166 -7.60 1.28 19.64
C ASP A 166 -8.11 2.71 19.41
N ASP A 167 -7.27 3.55 18.82
CA ASP A 167 -7.62 4.90 18.38
C ASP A 167 -6.96 5.25 17.04
N LEU A 168 -7.22 6.45 16.54
CA LEU A 168 -6.55 7.02 15.35
C LEU A 168 -5.72 8.25 15.72
N SER A 169 -5.33 8.36 16.99
CA SER A 169 -4.52 9.45 17.52
C SER A 169 -3.16 9.48 16.81
N GLY A 170 -2.80 10.61 16.24
CA GLY A 170 -1.57 10.76 15.44
C GLY A 170 -1.73 10.48 13.95
N LEU A 171 -2.88 10.00 13.48
CA LEU A 171 -3.18 9.96 12.04
C LEU A 171 -3.61 11.36 11.57
N ASP A 172 -2.73 12.03 10.83
CA ASP A 172 -3.01 13.36 10.28
C ASP A 172 -4.00 13.34 9.11
N GLY A 173 -4.39 14.53 8.63
CA GLY A 173 -5.34 14.67 7.52
C GLY A 173 -4.83 14.04 6.23
N ARG A 174 -3.53 14.18 5.92
CA ARG A 174 -2.94 13.66 4.69
C ARG A 174 -3.00 12.13 4.65
N HIS A 175 -2.56 11.46 5.72
CA HIS A 175 -2.57 10.00 5.79
C HIS A 175 -3.99 9.45 5.86
N SER A 176 -4.91 10.18 6.51
CA SER A 176 -6.35 9.86 6.47
C SER A 176 -6.86 9.84 5.02
N VAL A 177 -6.53 10.86 4.21
CA VAL A 177 -6.98 10.93 2.80
C VAL A 177 -6.32 9.88 1.91
N LEU A 178 -5.04 9.54 2.14
CA LEU A 178 -4.40 8.44 1.42
C LEU A 178 -5.11 7.10 1.66
N LEU A 179 -5.55 6.83 2.89
CA LEU A 179 -6.34 5.66 3.23
C LEU A 179 -7.74 5.72 2.62
N LEU A 180 -8.43 6.86 2.70
CA LEU A 180 -9.73 7.08 2.05
C LEU A 180 -9.66 6.78 0.53
N ASN A 181 -8.65 7.33 -0.15
CA ASN A 181 -8.43 7.10 -1.57
C ASN A 181 -8.16 5.62 -1.88
N ALA A 182 -7.40 4.92 -1.02
CA ALA A 182 -7.17 3.49 -1.19
C ALA A 182 -8.46 2.67 -1.00
N PHE A 183 -9.20 2.91 0.08
CA PHE A 183 -10.43 2.19 0.39
C PHE A 183 -11.52 2.42 -0.67
N ALA A 184 -11.59 3.62 -1.24
CA ALA A 184 -12.53 3.94 -2.33
C ALA A 184 -12.31 3.09 -3.60
N LYS A 185 -11.11 2.51 -3.78
CA LYS A 185 -10.85 1.57 -4.90
C LYS A 185 -11.43 0.18 -4.66
N ASN A 186 -11.65 -0.21 -3.40
CA ASN A 186 -12.28 -1.46 -3.02
C ASN A 186 -13.68 -1.21 -2.43
N PHE A 187 -14.52 -0.48 -3.17
CA PHE A 187 -15.81 0.01 -2.66
C PHE A 187 -16.85 -1.09 -2.39
N ASN A 188 -16.65 -2.30 -2.93
CA ASN A 188 -17.47 -3.48 -2.65
C ASN A 188 -17.08 -4.17 -1.32
N SER A 189 -16.03 -3.72 -0.63
CA SER A 189 -15.57 -4.30 0.63
C SER A 189 -16.23 -3.64 1.84
N GLY A 190 -17.03 -4.41 2.59
CA GLY A 190 -17.60 -3.95 3.86
C GLY A 190 -16.55 -3.60 4.93
N ARG A 191 -15.32 -4.13 4.84
CA ARG A 191 -14.21 -3.67 5.71
C ARG A 191 -13.78 -2.25 5.35
N CYS A 192 -13.69 -1.95 4.05
CA CYS A 192 -13.34 -0.64 3.54
C CYS A 192 -14.43 0.39 3.89
N GLU A 193 -15.71 0.06 3.73
CA GLU A 193 -16.81 0.94 4.16
C GLU A 193 -16.69 1.33 5.64
N ARG A 194 -16.54 0.34 6.53
CA ARG A 194 -16.40 0.59 7.98
C ARG A 194 -15.18 1.47 8.30
N ALA A 195 -14.06 1.23 7.60
CA ALA A 195 -12.84 2.01 7.77
C ALA A 195 -13.03 3.47 7.30
N VAL A 196 -13.74 3.68 6.19
CA VAL A 196 -14.08 5.01 5.68
C VAL A 196 -15.01 5.76 6.64
N ALA A 197 -16.06 5.10 7.16
CA ALA A 197 -16.94 5.69 8.17
C ALA A 197 -16.16 6.04 9.46
N ARG A 198 -15.22 5.19 9.88
CA ARG A 198 -14.36 5.45 11.04
C ARG A 198 -13.43 6.66 10.80
N LEU A 199 -12.84 6.77 9.60
CA LEU A 199 -12.03 7.93 9.21
C LEU A 199 -12.87 9.22 9.12
N ALA A 200 -14.11 9.14 8.65
CA ALA A 200 -15.04 10.26 8.64
C ALA A 200 -15.26 10.80 10.07
N ARG A 201 -15.58 9.93 11.04
CA ARG A 201 -15.71 10.32 12.46
C ARG A 201 -14.42 10.89 13.05
N HIS A 202 -13.26 10.34 12.68
CA HIS A 202 -11.96 10.87 13.09
C HIS A 202 -11.76 12.30 12.59
N LEU A 203 -11.96 12.55 11.30
CA LEU A 203 -11.82 13.89 10.71
C LEU A 203 -12.86 14.88 11.23
N GLN A 204 -14.06 14.43 11.61
CA GLN A 204 -15.06 15.27 12.27
C GLN A 204 -14.60 15.73 13.66
N ARG A 205 -13.99 14.84 14.45
CA ARG A 205 -13.54 15.14 15.82
C ARG A 205 -12.18 15.85 15.85
N ASN A 206 -11.32 15.57 14.87
CA ASN A 206 -9.97 16.11 14.79
C ASN A 206 -9.91 17.36 13.89
N HIS A 207 -10.22 18.52 14.49
CA HIS A 207 -10.20 19.80 13.78
C HIS A 207 -8.83 20.13 13.14
N PRO A 208 -7.67 19.90 13.80
CA PRO A 208 -6.36 20.08 13.16
C PRO A 208 -6.16 19.23 11.90
N ALA A 209 -6.43 17.92 11.97
CA ALA A 209 -6.30 17.03 10.81
C ALA A 209 -7.20 17.48 9.66
N ARG A 210 -8.45 17.83 9.95
CA ARG A 210 -9.38 18.34 8.95
C ARG A 210 -8.96 19.69 8.36
N SER A 211 -8.46 20.60 9.18
CA SER A 211 -8.08 21.94 8.74
C SER A 211 -6.79 21.96 7.91
N SER A 212 -5.98 20.90 8.00
CA SER A 212 -4.79 20.71 7.17
C SER A 212 -5.08 20.24 5.74
N LEU A 213 -6.33 19.84 5.43
CA LEU A 213 -6.68 19.37 4.10
C LEU A 213 -6.68 20.52 3.10
N ASP A 214 -5.88 20.38 2.04
CA ASP A 214 -5.93 21.25 0.87
C ASP A 214 -7.08 20.84 -0.07
N ALA A 215 -7.22 21.59 -1.16
CA ALA A 215 -8.26 21.38 -2.17
C ALA A 215 -8.23 19.94 -2.72
N GLN A 216 -7.08 19.45 -3.17
CA GLN A 216 -6.95 18.11 -3.73
C GLN A 216 -7.33 17.02 -2.71
N ASN A 217 -6.89 17.18 -1.46
CA ASN A 217 -7.21 16.23 -0.40
C ASN A 217 -8.72 16.21 -0.08
N ILE A 218 -9.39 17.36 -0.12
CA ILE A 218 -10.84 17.44 0.04
C ILE A 218 -11.56 16.72 -1.11
N GLY A 219 -11.15 16.93 -2.36
CA GLY A 219 -11.73 16.24 -3.52
C GLY A 219 -11.61 14.71 -3.40
N LEU A 220 -10.43 14.22 -3.01
CA LEU A 220 -10.21 12.78 -2.77
C LEU A 220 -11.09 12.23 -1.64
N ALA A 221 -11.25 12.98 -0.54
CA ALA A 221 -12.11 12.59 0.56
C ALA A 221 -13.58 12.52 0.14
N LEU A 222 -14.06 13.53 -0.60
CA LEU A 222 -15.42 13.57 -1.13
C LEU A 222 -15.69 12.40 -2.10
N ASN A 223 -14.76 12.09 -3.01
CA ASN A 223 -14.87 10.91 -3.87
C ASN A 223 -14.88 9.60 -3.08
N ALA A 224 -14.19 9.52 -1.94
CA ALA A 224 -14.26 8.34 -1.09
C ALA A 224 -15.61 8.22 -0.39
N PHE A 225 -16.14 9.31 0.18
CA PHE A 225 -17.45 9.32 0.83
C PHE A 225 -18.60 9.05 -0.15
N SER A 226 -18.48 9.50 -1.40
CA SER A 226 -19.50 9.26 -2.43
C SER A 226 -19.64 7.79 -2.83
N LYS A 227 -18.70 6.91 -2.45
CA LYS A 227 -18.84 5.45 -2.65
C LYS A 227 -19.85 4.81 -1.71
N TRP A 228 -20.13 5.43 -0.57
CA TRP A 228 -21.08 4.94 0.43
C TRP A 228 -22.02 6.08 0.86
N PRO A 229 -22.88 6.59 -0.04
CA PRO A 229 -23.71 7.76 0.22
C PRO A 229 -24.74 7.54 1.33
N ASP A 230 -25.17 6.28 1.53
CA ASP A 230 -26.13 5.89 2.56
C ASP A 230 -25.49 5.77 3.97
N ASN A 231 -24.15 5.87 4.07
CA ASN A 231 -23.47 5.82 5.34
C ASN A 231 -23.51 7.21 6.03
N PRO A 232 -24.14 7.34 7.21
CA PRO A 232 -24.42 8.64 7.83
C PRO A 232 -23.15 9.42 8.21
N ASP A 233 -22.07 8.74 8.58
CA ASP A 233 -20.79 9.38 8.90
C ASP A 233 -20.13 9.95 7.64
N CYS A 234 -20.21 9.20 6.53
CA CYS A 234 -19.71 9.65 5.21
C CYS A 234 -20.50 10.88 4.74
N GLN A 235 -21.83 10.83 4.81
CA GLN A 235 -22.71 11.93 4.46
C GLN A 235 -22.41 13.19 5.31
N SER A 236 -22.34 13.02 6.64
CA SER A 236 -22.10 14.13 7.57
C SER A 236 -20.73 14.77 7.33
N MET A 237 -19.67 13.98 7.11
CA MET A 237 -18.34 14.52 6.80
C MET A 237 -18.29 15.18 5.43
N ALA A 238 -18.99 14.63 4.42
CA ALA A 238 -19.07 15.24 3.10
C ALA A 238 -19.74 16.63 3.15
N TYR A 239 -20.84 16.80 3.89
CA TYR A 239 -21.47 18.12 4.08
C TYR A 239 -20.53 19.11 4.77
N LEU A 240 -19.81 18.66 5.79
CA LEU A 240 -18.85 19.52 6.49
C LEU A 240 -17.72 19.97 5.56
N LEU A 241 -17.17 19.08 4.72
CA LEU A 241 -16.16 19.45 3.73
C LEU A 241 -16.72 20.38 2.64
N ALA A 242 -17.96 20.18 2.21
CA ALA A 242 -18.63 21.07 1.26
C ALA A 242 -18.82 22.48 1.83
N ASP A 243 -19.21 22.61 3.09
CA ASP A 243 -19.30 23.89 3.79
C ASP A 243 -17.94 24.57 3.95
N MET A 244 -16.89 23.80 4.25
CA MET A 244 -15.51 24.30 4.27
C MET A 244 -15.05 24.84 2.90
N LEU A 245 -15.43 24.19 1.79
CA LEU A 245 -15.17 24.70 0.44
C LEU A 245 -16.01 25.95 0.15
N ALA A 246 -17.29 25.96 0.52
CA ALA A 246 -18.20 27.10 0.29
C ALA A 246 -17.80 28.35 1.10
N SER A 247 -17.19 28.19 2.27
CA SER A 247 -16.74 29.30 3.12
C SER A 247 -15.34 29.83 2.77
N LYS A 248 -14.48 29.03 2.12
CA LYS A 248 -13.07 29.40 1.85
C LYS A 248 -12.78 29.59 0.36
N SER A 249 -12.77 30.85 -0.10
CA SER A 249 -12.47 31.21 -1.50
C SER A 249 -11.14 30.65 -2.00
N ARG A 250 -10.10 30.67 -1.16
CA ARG A 250 -8.79 30.08 -1.49
C ARG A 250 -8.88 28.59 -1.82
N LEU A 251 -9.67 27.81 -1.10
CA LEU A 251 -9.82 26.39 -1.40
C LEU A 251 -10.56 26.19 -2.72
N ARG A 252 -11.62 26.97 -2.98
CA ARG A 252 -12.35 26.92 -4.26
C ARG A 252 -11.46 27.24 -5.45
N HIS A 253 -10.64 28.29 -5.35
CA HIS A 253 -9.72 28.67 -6.42
C HIS A 253 -8.57 27.69 -6.62
N ALA A 254 -8.26 26.88 -5.61
CA ALA A 254 -7.24 25.83 -5.70
C ALA A 254 -7.80 24.48 -6.19
N MET A 255 -9.12 24.35 -6.38
CA MET A 255 -9.72 23.15 -6.98
C MET A 255 -9.33 23.09 -8.46
N ASP A 256 -8.70 21.99 -8.86
CA ASP A 256 -8.43 21.68 -10.26
C ASP A 256 -9.48 20.69 -10.82
N GLY A 257 -9.37 20.36 -12.11
CA GLY A 257 -10.30 19.42 -12.75
C GLY A 257 -10.35 18.05 -12.08
N GLN A 258 -9.25 17.60 -11.48
CA GLN A 258 -9.21 16.33 -10.75
C GLN A 258 -9.91 16.42 -9.39
N SER A 259 -9.85 17.57 -8.73
CA SER A 259 -10.48 17.79 -7.41
C SER A 259 -12.00 17.96 -7.51
N VAL A 260 -12.51 18.38 -8.67
CA VAL A 260 -13.95 18.60 -8.94
C VAL A 260 -14.64 17.36 -9.50
N ALA A 261 -13.94 16.52 -10.25
CA ALA A 261 -14.48 15.31 -10.89
C ALA A 261 -14.79 14.19 -9.88
#